data_AF-A0A7C1W358-F1
#
_entry.id   AF-A0A7C1W358-F1
#
_cell.length_a   1.000
_cell.length_b   1.000
_cell.length_c   1.000
_cell.angle_alpha   90.00
_cell.angle_beta   90.00
_cell.angle_gamma   90.00
#
_symmetry.space_group_name_H-M   'P 1'
#
loop_
_entity.id
_entity.type
_entity.pdbx_description
1 polymer ?
#
loop_
_entity_poly.entity_id
_entity_poly.type
_entity_poly.pdbx_seq_one_letter_code
_entity_poly.pdbx_strand_id
1 'polypeptide(L)'
;MIIVKAGGSAITDKLRPYTPRIYVMELIADQLKDIADSIILVHGGGSFGHFPAKKYRLNEGYMSPEQIKGFSKTKEKMEVLNNIFIKILNQKVNAVPIQSSACIITKNKEIFKFFSEPISKIISFGAIPVLYGDTVFDEKLGFCILSGDKIIYELSRIFKPEKIIFGTDVDGIYD
;
A
#
# COMPACT_ATOMS: atom_id res chain seq x y z
N MET A 1 -11.43 2.01 16.00
CA MET A 1 -10.34 2.03 14.98
C MET A 1 -10.86 1.64 13.60
N ILE A 2 -10.38 2.31 12.55
CA ILE A 2 -10.78 2.15 11.15
C ILE A 2 -9.55 1.79 10.30
N ILE A 3 -9.73 0.98 9.26
CA ILE A 3 -8.72 0.77 8.21
C ILE A 3 -9.23 1.35 6.91
N VAL A 4 -8.43 2.18 6.25
CA VAL A 4 -8.81 2.85 5.00
C VAL A 4 -7.89 2.39 3.87
N LYS A 5 -8.48 1.99 2.73
CA LYS A 5 -7.78 1.82 1.47
C LYS A 5 -7.88 3.09 0.64
N ALA A 6 -6.73 3.66 0.25
CA ALA A 6 -6.64 4.56 -0.88
C ALA A 6 -6.32 3.75 -2.15
N GLY A 7 -7.34 3.41 -2.94
CA GLY A 7 -7.18 2.63 -4.15
C GLY A 7 -6.14 3.26 -5.09
N GLY A 8 -5.20 2.46 -5.59
CA GLY A 8 -4.18 2.94 -6.52
C GLY A 8 -4.79 3.58 -7.78
N SER A 9 -5.99 3.13 -8.16
CA SER A 9 -6.78 3.70 -9.24
C SER A 9 -7.38 5.08 -8.95
N ALA A 10 -7.71 5.33 -7.68
CA ALA A 10 -8.24 6.62 -7.23
C ALA A 10 -7.12 7.64 -7.14
N ILE A 11 -5.96 7.26 -6.59
CA ILE A 11 -4.84 8.16 -6.33
C ILE A 11 -3.82 8.27 -7.48
N THR A 12 -3.96 7.50 -8.56
CA THR A 12 -3.11 7.60 -9.75
C THR A 12 -3.94 7.52 -11.02
N ASP A 13 -3.39 8.04 -12.13
CA ASP A 13 -3.93 7.78 -13.46
C ASP A 13 -3.44 6.40 -13.96
N LYS A 14 -4.37 5.46 -14.17
CA LYS A 14 -4.08 4.11 -14.70
C LYS A 14 -3.57 4.12 -16.14
N LEU A 15 -3.93 5.14 -16.93
CA LEU A 15 -3.60 5.22 -18.35
C LEU A 15 -2.21 5.83 -18.58
N ARG A 16 -1.73 6.62 -17.63
CA ARG A 16 -0.43 7.31 -17.72
C ARG A 16 0.54 6.77 -16.67
N PRO A 17 1.70 6.21 -17.08
CA PRO A 17 2.71 5.72 -16.14
C PRO A 17 3.10 6.80 -15.13
N TYR A 18 3.28 6.40 -13.87
CA TYR A 18 3.86 7.25 -12.82
C TYR A 18 3.16 8.60 -12.62
N THR A 19 1.85 8.64 -12.81
CA THR A 19 1.06 9.88 -12.75
C THR A 19 0.16 9.90 -11.52
N PRO A 20 0.53 10.64 -10.45
CA PRO A 20 -0.28 10.75 -9.25
C PRO A 20 -1.45 11.74 -9.45
N ARG A 21 -2.57 11.50 -8.77
CA ARG A 21 -3.70 12.43 -8.68
C ARG A 21 -3.60 13.20 -7.37
N ILE A 22 -2.80 14.26 -7.39
CA ILE A 22 -2.48 15.07 -6.21
C ILE A 22 -3.74 15.59 -5.51
N TYR A 23 -4.71 16.10 -6.28
CA TYR A 23 -5.97 16.59 -5.71
C TYR A 23 -6.73 15.52 -4.89
N VAL A 24 -6.71 14.24 -5.31
CA VAL A 24 -7.36 13.15 -4.58
C VAL A 24 -6.62 12.88 -3.27
N MET A 25 -5.28 12.88 -3.31
CA MET A 25 -4.46 12.69 -2.11
C MET A 25 -4.67 13.82 -1.10
N GLU A 26 -4.80 15.06 -1.56
CA GLU A 26 -5.11 16.23 -0.71
C GLU A 26 -6.50 16.11 -0.08
N LEU A 27 -7.52 15.73 -0.86
CA LEU A 27 -8.87 15.47 -0.33
C LEU A 27 -8.87 14.37 0.75
N ILE A 28 -8.14 13.27 0.53
CA ILE A 28 -7.98 12.22 1.54
C ILE A 28 -7.30 12.78 2.78
N ALA A 29 -6.21 13.54 2.63
CA ALA A 29 -5.50 14.12 3.77
C ALA A 29 -6.38 15.08 4.59
N ASP A 30 -7.24 15.85 3.93
CA ASP A 30 -8.20 16.72 4.59
C ASP A 30 -9.27 15.93 5.36
N GLN A 31 -9.80 14.85 4.79
CA GLN A 31 -10.79 13.97 5.44
C GLN A 31 -10.22 13.22 6.66
N LEU A 32 -8.92 12.93 6.68
CA LEU A 32 -8.28 12.19 7.77
C LEU A 32 -8.04 13.04 9.02
N LYS A 33 -8.08 14.37 8.94
CA LYS A 33 -7.80 15.27 10.08
C LYS A 33 -8.66 15.00 11.30
N ASP A 34 -9.95 14.76 11.06
CA ASP A 34 -10.95 14.67 12.14
C ASP A 34 -11.00 13.27 12.78
N ILE A 35 -10.22 12.31 12.27
CA ILE A 35 -10.29 10.90 12.63
C ILE A 35 -8.90 10.25 12.80
N ALA A 36 -7.83 11.05 12.90
CA ALA A 36 -6.44 10.60 12.80
C ALA A 36 -6.02 9.60 13.90
N ASP A 37 -6.56 9.70 15.12
CA ASP A 37 -6.11 8.92 16.30
C ASP A 37 -6.50 7.42 16.27
N SER A 38 -7.15 6.97 15.20
CA SER A 38 -7.72 5.62 15.14
C SER A 38 -7.73 5.03 13.74
N ILE A 39 -6.71 5.34 12.92
CA ILE A 39 -6.66 4.93 11.51
C ILE A 39 -5.37 4.20 11.16
N ILE A 40 -5.52 3.14 10.37
CA ILE A 40 -4.45 2.60 9.53
C ILE A 40 -4.79 2.92 8.08
N LEU A 41 -3.86 3.53 7.34
CA LEU A 41 -4.03 3.81 5.93
C LEU A 41 -3.23 2.81 5.10
N VAL A 42 -3.85 2.27 4.05
CA VAL A 42 -3.17 1.42 3.06
C VAL A 42 -3.43 1.99 1.68
N HIS A 43 -2.39 2.22 0.88
CA HIS A 43 -2.59 2.67 -0.50
C HIS A 43 -2.19 1.62 -1.55
N GLY A 44 -2.87 1.64 -2.69
CA GLY A 44 -2.49 0.81 -3.84
C GLY A 44 -1.30 1.38 -4.61
N GLY A 45 -0.69 0.56 -5.47
CA GLY A 45 0.44 0.99 -6.30
C GLY A 45 0.07 1.74 -7.58
N GLY A 46 -1.16 1.58 -8.07
CA GLY A 46 -1.64 2.31 -9.25
C GLY A 46 -0.69 2.19 -10.45
N SER A 47 -0.51 3.26 -11.21
CA SER A 47 0.42 3.29 -12.33
C SER A 47 1.91 3.24 -11.93
N PHE A 48 2.25 3.39 -10.65
CA PHE A 48 3.62 3.25 -10.16
C PHE A 48 4.01 1.79 -9.94
N GLY A 49 3.06 0.96 -9.51
CA GLY A 49 3.28 -0.48 -9.36
C GLY A 49 3.02 -1.26 -10.65
N HIS A 50 1.86 -1.04 -11.29
CA HIS A 50 1.40 -1.89 -12.38
C HIS A 50 2.30 -1.87 -13.63
N PHE A 51 2.77 -0.70 -14.06
CA PHE A 51 3.59 -0.57 -15.26
C PHE A 51 4.93 -1.31 -15.14
N PRO A 52 5.78 -1.05 -14.13
CA PRO A 52 7.04 -1.76 -14.00
C PRO A 52 6.82 -3.24 -13.66
N ALA A 53 5.88 -3.59 -12.78
CA ALA A 53 5.64 -4.99 -12.43
C ALA A 53 5.20 -5.84 -13.64
N LYS A 54 4.35 -5.28 -14.51
CA LYS A 54 3.94 -5.94 -15.77
C LYS A 54 5.11 -6.06 -16.76
N LYS A 55 5.91 -5.00 -16.92
CA LYS A 55 7.08 -5.00 -17.82
C LYS A 55 8.07 -6.12 -17.50
N TYR A 56 8.24 -6.44 -16.22
CA TYR A 56 9.18 -7.47 -15.75
C TYR A 56 8.53 -8.77 -15.27
N ARG A 57 7.22 -8.97 -15.54
CA ARG A 57 6.47 -10.18 -15.20
C ARG A 57 6.58 -10.58 -13.72
N LEU A 58 6.60 -9.62 -12.80
CA LEU A 58 6.83 -9.88 -11.38
C LEU A 58 5.67 -10.61 -10.69
N ASN A 59 4.48 -10.63 -11.31
CA ASN A 59 3.32 -11.38 -10.84
C ASN A 59 3.50 -12.91 -10.97
N GLU A 60 4.45 -13.36 -11.79
CA GLU A 60 4.77 -14.76 -12.03
C GLU A 60 5.79 -15.32 -11.03
N GLY A 61 6.38 -14.46 -10.20
CA GLY A 61 7.46 -14.82 -9.28
C GLY A 61 8.85 -14.71 -9.90
N TYR A 62 9.85 -15.17 -9.17
CA TYR A 62 11.24 -15.22 -9.64
C TYR A 62 11.45 -16.41 -10.57
N MET A 63 11.77 -16.11 -11.81
CA MET A 63 12.04 -17.05 -12.90
C MET A 63 13.45 -16.87 -13.46
N SER A 64 14.00 -15.64 -13.43
CA SER A 64 15.35 -15.38 -13.93
C SER A 64 16.02 -14.14 -13.28
N PRO A 65 17.37 -14.06 -13.29
CA PRO A 65 18.12 -12.94 -12.70
C PRO A 65 17.76 -11.56 -13.25
N GLU A 66 17.30 -11.46 -14.50
CA GLU A 66 16.90 -10.20 -15.12
C GLU A 66 15.72 -9.53 -14.39
N GLN A 67 14.88 -10.33 -13.72
CA GLN A 67 13.74 -9.82 -12.96
C GLN A 67 14.17 -9.10 -11.67
N ILE A 68 15.41 -9.28 -11.19
CA ILE A 68 15.93 -8.51 -10.04
C ILE A 68 15.96 -7.01 -10.37
N LYS A 69 16.29 -6.65 -11.61
CA LYS A 69 16.18 -5.26 -12.09
C LYS A 69 14.75 -4.76 -12.03
N GLY A 70 13.79 -5.62 -12.39
CA GLY A 70 12.37 -5.31 -12.33
C GLY A 70 11.85 -5.12 -10.92
N PHE A 71 12.23 -6.00 -10.01
CA PHE A 71 11.94 -5.91 -8.58
C PHE A 71 12.46 -4.59 -8.02
N SER A 72 13.76 -4.31 -8.20
CA SER A 72 14.39 -3.05 -7.75
C SER A 72 13.69 -1.81 -8.31
N LYS A 73 13.41 -1.78 -9.62
CA LYS A 73 12.73 -0.62 -10.25
C LYS A 73 11.28 -0.47 -9.81
N THR A 74 10.58 -1.57 -9.55
CA THR A 74 9.19 -1.52 -9.05
C THR A 74 9.17 -0.95 -7.64
N LYS A 75 10.07 -1.40 -6.75
CA LYS A 75 10.19 -0.85 -5.39
C LYS A 75 10.50 0.64 -5.41
N GLU A 76 11.48 1.07 -6.20
CA GLU A 76 11.83 2.49 -6.35
C GLU A 76 10.59 3.34 -6.71
N LYS A 77 9.77 2.89 -7.67
CA LYS A 77 8.56 3.62 -8.08
C LYS A 77 7.46 3.58 -7.03
N MET A 78 7.30 2.48 -6.31
CA MET A 78 6.37 2.39 -5.19
C MET A 78 6.76 3.34 -4.05
N GLU A 79 8.05 3.44 -3.73
CA GLU A 79 8.57 4.39 -2.74
C GLU A 79 8.36 5.84 -3.18
N VAL A 80 8.53 6.15 -4.47
CA VAL A 80 8.21 7.49 -5.01
C VAL A 80 6.74 7.83 -4.77
N LEU A 81 5.80 6.93 -5.10
CA LEU A 81 4.38 7.17 -4.87
C LEU A 81 4.08 7.37 -3.38
N ASN A 82 4.61 6.49 -2.53
CA ASN A 82 4.43 6.60 -1.08
C ASN A 82 4.97 7.94 -0.56
N ASN A 83 6.18 8.35 -0.97
CA ASN A 83 6.78 9.60 -0.52
C ASN A 83 5.99 10.84 -0.96
N ILE A 84 5.38 10.82 -2.16
CA ILE A 84 4.47 11.89 -2.58
C ILE A 84 3.27 11.96 -1.62
N PHE A 85 2.64 10.82 -1.34
CA PHE A 85 1.44 10.80 -0.51
C PHE A 85 1.76 11.16 0.96
N ILE A 86 2.84 10.64 1.51
CA ILE A 86 3.31 10.97 2.87
C ILE A 86 3.60 12.46 3.03
N LYS A 87 4.20 13.10 2.02
CA LYS A 87 4.43 14.56 2.05
C LYS A 87 3.13 15.34 2.12
N ILE A 88 2.10 14.91 1.38
CA ILE A 88 0.78 15.55 1.40
C ILE A 88 0.08 15.31 2.75
N LEU A 89 0.07 14.07 3.23
CA LEU A 89 -0.53 13.70 4.52
C LEU A 89 0.12 14.50 5.66
N ASN A 90 1.45 14.57 5.72
CA ASN A 90 2.19 15.25 6.78
C ASN A 90 2.04 16.78 6.80
N GLN A 91 1.36 17.38 5.82
CA GLN A 91 0.93 18.77 5.94
C GLN A 91 -0.26 18.93 6.89
N LYS A 92 -1.01 17.85 7.15
CA LYS A 92 -2.32 17.88 7.82
C LYS A 92 -2.44 16.93 9.01
N VAL A 93 -1.79 15.76 8.95
CA VAL A 93 -1.86 14.68 9.94
C VAL A 93 -0.50 14.02 10.13
N ASN A 94 -0.24 13.40 11.27
CA ASN A 94 1.03 12.71 11.53
C ASN A 94 1.02 11.31 10.88
N ALA A 95 1.51 11.21 9.65
CA ALA A 95 1.58 9.97 8.88
C ALA A 95 2.99 9.37 8.89
N VAL A 96 3.09 8.10 9.31
CA VAL A 96 4.35 7.35 9.39
C VAL A 96 4.35 6.21 8.36
N PRO A 97 5.23 6.25 7.35
CA PRO A 97 5.29 5.20 6.34
C PRO A 97 5.90 3.90 6.88
N ILE A 98 5.33 2.77 6.46
CA ILE A 98 5.85 1.44 6.72
C ILE A 98 5.93 0.71 5.38
N GLN A 99 7.16 0.43 4.95
CA GLN A 99 7.40 -0.35 3.74
C GLN A 99 6.96 -1.79 3.96
N SER A 100 5.97 -2.24 3.18
CA SER A 100 5.36 -3.56 3.39
C SER A 100 6.36 -4.70 3.21
N SER A 101 7.31 -4.60 2.28
CA SER A 101 8.36 -5.63 2.14
C SER A 101 9.35 -5.71 3.31
N ALA A 102 9.42 -4.68 4.15
CA ALA A 102 10.34 -4.67 5.29
C ALA A 102 9.74 -5.39 6.52
N CYS A 103 8.43 -5.60 6.54
CA CYS A 103 7.73 -6.22 7.67
C CYS A 103 6.86 -7.42 7.29
N ILE A 104 6.69 -7.72 6.00
CA ILE A 104 5.86 -8.83 5.50
C ILE A 104 6.69 -9.79 4.65
N ILE A 105 6.58 -11.09 4.95
CA ILE A 105 7.04 -12.20 4.10
C ILE A 105 5.82 -13.00 3.66
N THR A 106 5.80 -13.37 2.39
CA THR A 106 4.74 -14.20 1.80
C THR A 106 5.19 -15.63 1.58
N LYS A 107 4.24 -16.53 1.38
CA LYS A 107 4.48 -17.90 0.94
C LYS A 107 3.39 -18.29 -0.05
N ASN A 108 3.77 -18.52 -1.30
CA ASN A 108 2.82 -18.73 -2.40
C ASN A 108 1.77 -17.61 -2.50
N LYS A 109 2.23 -16.36 -2.48
CA LYS A 109 1.45 -15.12 -2.60
C LYS A 109 0.53 -14.79 -1.42
N GLU A 110 0.48 -15.62 -0.38
CA GLU A 110 -0.24 -15.32 0.86
C GLU A 110 0.70 -14.80 1.94
N ILE A 111 0.21 -13.89 2.79
CA ILE A 111 1.01 -13.38 3.91
C ILE A 111 1.30 -14.54 4.86
N PHE A 112 2.58 -14.78 5.13
CA PHE A 112 3.04 -15.88 5.97
C PHE A 112 3.64 -15.39 7.29
N LYS A 113 4.39 -14.29 7.25
CA LYS A 113 4.93 -13.62 8.43
C LYS A 113 4.63 -12.13 8.32
N PHE A 114 4.22 -11.52 9.43
CA PHE A 114 3.98 -10.08 9.53
C PHE A 114 4.48 -9.57 10.88
N PHE A 115 5.53 -8.75 10.85
CA PHE A 115 5.99 -8.00 12.02
C PHE A 115 5.18 -6.72 12.18
N SER A 116 4.04 -6.81 12.88
CA SER A 116 3.08 -5.70 13.03
C SER A 116 3.36 -4.78 14.23
N GLU A 117 4.37 -5.07 15.05
CA GLU A 117 4.67 -4.28 16.26
C GLU A 117 4.91 -2.78 15.99
N PRO A 118 5.65 -2.37 14.93
CA PRO A 118 5.83 -0.96 14.62
C PRO A 118 4.49 -0.24 14.35
N ILE A 119 3.53 -0.94 13.74
CA ILE A 119 2.18 -0.41 13.47
C ILE A 119 1.49 -0.10 14.79
N SER A 120 1.49 -1.04 15.73
CA SER A 120 0.91 -0.85 17.07
C SER A 120 1.55 0.31 17.82
N LYS A 121 2.88 0.48 17.71
CA LYS A 121 3.60 1.60 18.35
C LYS A 121 3.19 2.95 17.76
N ILE A 122 3.11 3.05 16.43
CA ILE A 122 2.70 4.29 15.74
C ILE A 122 1.27 4.68 16.16
N ILE A 123 0.34 3.72 16.19
CA ILE A 123 -1.04 3.93 16.66
C ILE A 123 -1.03 4.44 18.12
N SER A 124 -0.22 3.84 18.99
CA SER A 124 -0.15 4.25 20.41
C SER A 124 0.38 5.66 20.63
N PHE A 125 1.08 6.24 19.65
CA PHE A 125 1.53 7.63 19.65
C PHE A 125 0.51 8.60 19.01
N GLY A 126 -0.67 8.12 18.61
CA GLY A 126 -1.67 8.95 17.92
C GLY A 126 -1.28 9.31 16.47
N ALA A 127 -0.40 8.53 15.86
CA ALA A 127 0.00 8.72 14.46
C ALA A 127 -0.65 7.66 13.56
N ILE A 128 -0.75 7.99 12.27
CA ILE A 128 -1.34 7.12 11.24
C ILE A 128 -0.24 6.28 10.60
N PRO A 129 -0.17 4.95 10.84
CA PRO A 129 0.67 4.07 10.05
C PRO A 129 0.15 3.98 8.62
N VAL A 130 1.05 4.16 7.65
CA VAL A 130 0.73 4.10 6.22
C VAL A 130 1.49 2.94 5.57
N LEU A 131 0.75 1.92 5.13
CA LEU A 131 1.28 0.80 4.35
C LEU A 131 0.87 0.95 2.88
N TYR A 132 1.46 0.13 2.00
CA TYR A 132 1.15 0.17 0.58
C TYR A 132 1.41 -1.15 -0.11
N GLY A 133 0.65 -1.40 -1.19
CA GLY A 133 0.92 -2.55 -2.07
C GLY A 133 2.34 -2.47 -2.62
N ASP A 134 3.05 -3.60 -2.65
CA ASP A 134 4.50 -3.62 -2.87
C ASP A 134 4.92 -4.95 -3.52
N THR A 135 6.14 -5.02 -4.04
CA THR A 135 6.81 -6.30 -4.31
C THR A 135 7.54 -6.77 -3.06
N VAL A 136 7.17 -7.95 -2.57
CA VAL A 136 7.67 -8.53 -1.32
C VAL A 136 8.34 -9.86 -1.57
N PHE A 137 9.16 -10.32 -0.62
CA PHE A 137 9.78 -11.64 -0.69
C PHE A 137 8.75 -12.75 -0.43
N ASP A 138 8.91 -13.86 -1.15
CA ASP A 138 8.05 -15.05 -1.06
C ASP A 138 8.91 -16.30 -0.86
N GLU A 139 8.61 -17.09 0.16
CA GLU A 139 9.36 -18.30 0.55
C GLU A 139 9.33 -19.41 -0.51
N LYS A 140 8.37 -19.39 -1.45
CA LYS A 140 8.24 -20.39 -2.54
C LYS A 140 8.56 -19.81 -3.91
N LEU A 141 8.25 -18.54 -4.13
CA LEU A 141 8.35 -17.90 -5.44
C LEU A 141 9.55 -16.95 -5.55
N GLY A 142 10.34 -16.79 -4.49
CA GLY A 142 11.40 -15.77 -4.38
C GLY A 142 10.84 -14.39 -4.07
N PHE A 143 9.92 -13.89 -4.90
CA PHE A 143 9.14 -12.68 -4.64
C PHE A 143 7.75 -12.77 -5.27
N CYS A 144 6.84 -11.89 -4.83
CA CYS A 144 5.55 -11.70 -5.47
C CYS A 144 5.05 -10.25 -5.33
N ILE A 145 3.93 -9.95 -5.99
CA ILE A 145 3.19 -8.71 -5.77
C ILE A 145 2.24 -8.92 -4.60
N LEU A 146 2.35 -8.07 -3.57
CA LEU A 146 1.41 -7.98 -2.47
C LEU A 146 0.48 -6.80 -2.68
N SER A 147 -0.82 -7.07 -2.82
CA SER A 147 -1.82 -6.01 -3.01
C SER A 147 -2.18 -5.35 -1.68
N GLY A 148 -2.64 -4.09 -1.76
CA GLY A 148 -3.22 -3.41 -0.60
C GLY A 148 -4.43 -4.15 0.00
N ASP A 149 -5.17 -4.91 -0.79
CA ASP A 149 -6.30 -5.72 -0.31
C ASP A 149 -5.86 -6.82 0.65
N LYS A 150 -4.77 -7.53 0.31
CA LYS A 150 -4.21 -8.56 1.20
C LYS A 150 -3.65 -7.97 2.48
N ILE A 151 -3.02 -6.80 2.38
CA ILE A 151 -2.53 -6.07 3.55
C ILE A 151 -3.71 -5.70 4.47
N ILE A 152 -4.77 -5.12 3.93
CA ILE A 152 -5.98 -4.77 4.71
C ILE A 152 -6.61 -6.00 5.35
N TYR A 153 -6.74 -7.10 4.59
CA TYR A 153 -7.28 -8.34 5.12
C TYR A 153 -6.49 -8.83 6.33
N GLU A 154 -5.16 -8.88 6.25
CA GLU A 154 -4.35 -9.35 7.37
C GLU A 154 -4.35 -8.38 8.54
N LEU A 155 -4.28 -7.06 8.28
CA LEU A 155 -4.44 -6.05 9.32
C LEU A 155 -5.78 -6.16 10.03
N SER A 156 -6.87 -6.47 9.31
CA SER A 156 -8.19 -6.64 9.92
C SER A 156 -8.24 -7.81 10.91
N ARG A 157 -7.49 -8.88 10.65
CA ARG A 157 -7.39 -10.03 11.56
C ARG A 157 -6.59 -9.71 12.81
N ILE A 158 -5.52 -8.94 12.65
CA ILE A 158 -4.62 -8.52 13.75
C ILE A 158 -5.30 -7.49 14.65
N PHE A 159 -5.85 -6.44 14.04
CA PHE A 159 -6.27 -5.22 14.73
C PHE A 159 -7.78 -5.13 14.97
N LYS A 160 -8.59 -5.99 14.34
CA LYS A 160 -10.05 -6.08 14.51
C LYS A 160 -10.75 -4.71 14.48
N PRO A 161 -10.60 -3.94 13.39
CA PRO A 161 -11.20 -2.61 13.29
C PRO A 161 -12.72 -2.68 13.28
N GLU A 162 -13.36 -1.60 13.72
CA GLU A 162 -14.83 -1.46 13.66
C GLU A 162 -15.33 -1.26 12.23
N LYS A 163 -14.49 -0.69 11.36
CA LYS A 163 -14.84 -0.39 9.97
C LYS A 163 -13.63 -0.54 9.06
N ILE A 164 -13.88 -1.06 7.86
CA ILE A 164 -12.93 -1.09 6.75
C ILE A 164 -13.56 -0.31 5.61
N ILE A 165 -12.82 0.67 5.07
CA ILE A 165 -13.30 1.57 4.01
C ILE A 165 -12.42 1.39 2.79
N PHE A 166 -13.02 1.10 1.64
CA PHE A 166 -12.30 1.00 0.36
C PHE A 166 -12.62 2.21 -0.51
N GLY A 167 -11.66 3.15 -0.62
CA GLY A 167 -11.73 4.23 -1.60
C GLY A 167 -11.29 3.73 -2.98
N THR A 168 -12.16 3.88 -3.98
CA THR A 168 -11.94 3.42 -5.36
C THR A 168 -12.37 4.49 -6.37
N ASP A 169 -12.13 4.26 -7.66
CA ASP A 169 -12.47 5.14 -8.78
C ASP A 169 -13.87 4.89 -9.36
N VAL A 170 -14.74 4.23 -8.61
CA VAL A 170 -16.13 3.89 -8.96
C VAL A 170 -17.03 4.00 -7.74
N ASP A 171 -18.35 4.10 -7.93
CA ASP A 171 -19.32 4.30 -6.84
C ASP A 171 -19.46 3.11 -5.89
N GLY A 172 -19.15 1.89 -6.38
CA GLY A 172 -19.26 0.68 -5.60
C GLY A 172 -19.06 -0.57 -6.44
N ILE A 173 -19.55 -1.70 -5.90
CA ILE A 173 -19.63 -2.96 -6.64
C ILE A 173 -20.93 -2.92 -7.47
N TYR A 174 -20.82 -3.28 -8.74
CA TYR A 174 -21.96 -3.45 -9.66
C TYR A 174 -22.29 -4.94 -9.79
N ASP A 175 -23.54 -5.25 -10.14
CA ASP A 175 -24.05 -6.61 -10.36
C ASP A 175 -23.57 -7.23 -11.70
#